data_AF-A0A2V9BIZ8-F1
#
_entry.id   AF-A0A2V9BIZ8-F1
#
_cell.length_a   1.000
_cell.length_b   1.000
_cell.length_c   1.000
_cell.angle_alpha   90.00
_cell.angle_beta   90.00
_cell.angle_gamma   90.00
#
_symmetry.space_group_name_H-M   'P 1'
#
loop_
_entity.id
_entity.type
_entity.pdbx_description
1 polymer ?
#
loop_
_entity_poly.entity_id
_entity_poly.type
_entity_poly.pdbx_seq_one_letter_code
_entity_poly.pdbx_strand_id
1 'polypeptide(L)'
;MNRRGSKNQQLGFTLVELLVALGIFLLITGAAFTLLSSSQQRYQTESQVLSSFQEARLGLDQMVRDINDAGYPPPSYLASGNGGNLSNYLASVPFAWSAGAGYFVNPCQIGTGGGGTCTTATAGDFAPGDFDIIIETEPNPLDPSCAPACQVQWIRYQLVGTTLMRGMVPKVAGNDPDTAFAGANAPGPFVQNVVNNSPNLKIGQLKLSAAYPTVFPGGAPVPIFQYVCETPSVPQNPPQLCSAPATGPDNSPA
;
A
#
# COMPACT_ATOMS: atom_id res chain seq x y z
N MET A 1 -83.70 -4.36 35.66
CA MET A 1 -82.40 -3.79 36.13
C MET A 1 -81.56 -3.41 34.92
N ASN A 2 -81.52 -2.13 34.53
CA ASN A 2 -80.70 -1.65 33.40
C ASN A 2 -79.35 -1.18 33.91
N ARG A 3 -78.26 -1.88 33.56
CA ARG A 3 -76.89 -1.42 33.79
C ARG A 3 -76.54 -0.35 32.75
N ARG A 4 -76.38 0.90 33.20
CA ARG A 4 -75.79 1.97 32.38
C ARG A 4 -74.31 1.64 32.17
N GLY A 5 -73.91 1.35 30.93
CA GLY A 5 -72.51 1.31 30.55
C GLY A 5 -71.89 2.70 30.70
N SER A 6 -70.82 2.79 31.47
CA SER A 6 -70.00 3.99 31.56
C SER A 6 -69.42 4.29 30.18
N LYS A 7 -69.84 5.40 29.56
CA LYS A 7 -69.15 5.96 28.39
C LYS A 7 -67.83 6.52 28.90
N ASN A 8 -66.74 5.80 28.67
CA ASN A 8 -65.40 6.36 28.75
C ASN A 8 -65.35 7.52 27.75
N GLN A 9 -65.39 8.76 28.24
CA GLN A 9 -65.19 9.95 27.43
C GLN A 9 -63.75 9.92 26.93
N GLN A 10 -63.57 9.81 25.61
CA GLN A 10 -62.27 9.98 24.97
C GLN A 10 -61.88 11.45 25.13
N LEU A 11 -61.00 11.74 26.08
CA LEU A 11 -60.39 13.06 26.23
C LEU A 11 -59.37 13.23 25.11
N GLY A 12 -59.62 14.18 24.20
CA GLY A 12 -58.67 14.55 23.14
C GLY A 12 -57.52 15.39 23.68
N PHE A 13 -56.40 15.42 22.96
CA PHE A 13 -55.24 16.23 23.32
C PHE A 13 -55.49 17.72 23.15
N THR A 14 -54.94 18.53 24.05
CA THR A 14 -54.97 19.99 23.89
C THR A 14 -53.90 20.45 22.90
N LEU A 15 -54.12 21.59 22.24
CA LEU A 15 -53.15 22.17 21.29
C LEU A 15 -51.79 22.45 21.97
N VAL A 16 -51.82 22.89 23.23
CA VAL A 16 -50.61 23.15 24.02
C VAL A 16 -49.81 21.88 24.27
N GLU A 17 -50.49 20.77 24.57
CA GLU A 17 -49.85 19.48 24.83
C GLU A 17 -49.17 18.92 23.57
N LEU A 18 -49.77 19.12 22.39
CA LEU A 18 -49.17 18.80 21.10
C LEU A 18 -47.94 19.66 20.79
N LEU A 19 -47.99 20.97 21.05
CA LEU A 19 -46.84 21.86 20.86
C LEU A 19 -45.67 21.51 21.79
N VAL A 20 -45.95 21.19 23.05
CA VAL A 20 -44.93 20.75 24.01
C VAL A 20 -44.32 19.41 23.58
N ALA A 21 -45.14 18.44 23.15
CA ALA A 21 -44.65 17.14 22.66
C ALA A 21 -43.75 17.29 21.43
N LEU A 22 -44.13 18.13 20.45
CA LEU A 22 -43.30 18.43 19.27
C LEU A 22 -42.00 19.14 19.64
N GLY A 23 -42.03 20.09 20.59
CA GLY A 23 -40.84 20.79 21.08
C GLY A 23 -39.84 19.84 21.73
N ILE A 24 -40.32 18.93 22.58
CA ILE A 24 -39.48 17.90 23.21
C ILE A 24 -38.92 16.93 22.16
N PHE A 25 -39.74 16.50 21.20
CA PHE A 25 -39.29 15.62 20.12
C PHE A 25 -38.20 16.25 19.25
N LEU A 26 -38.32 17.53 18.89
CA LEU A 26 -37.30 18.26 18.14
C LEU A 26 -35.99 18.39 18.93
N LEU A 27 -36.07 18.62 20.24
CA LEU A 27 -34.88 18.70 21.11
C LEU A 27 -34.15 17.35 21.15
N ILE A 28 -34.89 16.26 21.38
CA ILE A 28 -34.33 14.90 21.44
C ILE A 28 -33.72 14.49 20.10
N THR A 29 -34.43 14.73 18.99
CA THR A 29 -33.93 14.40 17.64
C THR A 29 -32.70 15.23 17.27
N GLY A 30 -32.68 16.51 17.61
CA GLY A 30 -31.49 17.36 17.45
C GLY A 30 -30.27 16.79 18.17
N ALA A 31 -30.42 16.42 19.45
CA ALA A 31 -29.35 15.77 20.21
C ALA A 31 -28.93 14.42 19.59
N ALA A 32 -29.88 13.60 19.16
CA ALA A 32 -29.59 12.32 18.50
C ALA A 32 -28.80 12.48 17.20
N PHE A 33 -29.12 13.48 16.36
CA PHE A 33 -28.38 13.75 15.13
C PHE A 33 -26.94 14.20 15.38
N THR A 34 -26.68 14.99 16.44
CA THR A 34 -25.30 15.37 16.79
C THR A 34 -24.46 14.15 17.20
N LEU A 35 -25.03 13.23 17.97
CA LEU A 35 -24.38 11.98 18.35
C LEU A 35 -24.15 11.07 17.14
N LEU A 36 -25.15 10.95 16.26
CA LEU A 36 -25.04 10.18 15.03
C LEU A 36 -23.94 10.72 14.12
N SER A 37 -23.89 12.03 13.90
CA SER A 37 -22.85 12.68 13.09
C SER A 37 -21.45 12.43 13.67
N SER A 38 -21.28 12.62 14.98
CA SER A 38 -20.00 12.30 15.63
C SER A 38 -19.64 10.83 15.54
N SER A 39 -20.62 9.92 15.63
CA SER A 39 -20.39 8.47 15.53
C SER A 39 -19.96 8.08 14.11
N GLN A 40 -20.64 8.59 13.09
CA GLN A 40 -20.29 8.34 11.69
C GLN A 40 -18.89 8.84 11.35
N GLN A 41 -18.52 10.03 11.81
CA GLN A 41 -17.18 10.58 11.58
C GLN A 41 -16.08 9.73 12.23
N ARG A 42 -16.30 9.28 13.48
CA ARG A 42 -15.35 8.39 14.16
C ARG A 42 -15.23 7.05 13.44
N TYR A 43 -16.36 6.46 13.07
CA TYR A 43 -16.40 5.19 12.36
C TYR A 43 -15.64 5.24 11.02
N GLN A 44 -15.89 6.28 10.22
CA GLN A 44 -15.16 6.52 8.96
C GLN A 44 -13.66 6.58 9.20
N THR A 45 -13.23 7.34 10.22
CA THR A 45 -11.81 7.54 10.45
C THR A 45 -11.12 6.30 11.03
N GLU A 46 -11.77 5.58 11.94
CA GLU A 46 -11.26 4.31 12.47
C GLU A 46 -11.12 3.28 11.36
N SER A 47 -12.12 3.15 10.48
CA SER A 47 -12.05 2.26 9.32
C SER A 47 -10.87 2.60 8.41
N GLN A 48 -10.63 3.89 8.20
CA GLN A 48 -9.59 4.39 7.33
C GLN A 48 -8.18 4.11 7.91
N VAL A 49 -7.99 4.32 9.22
CA VAL A 49 -6.75 3.97 9.93
C VAL A 49 -6.49 2.46 9.91
N LEU A 50 -7.54 1.65 10.11
CA LEU A 50 -7.42 0.20 10.04
C LEU A 50 -6.96 -0.27 8.65
N SER A 51 -7.50 0.34 7.58
CA SER A 51 -7.04 0.07 6.20
C SER A 51 -5.55 0.35 6.04
N SER A 52 -5.07 1.51 6.52
CA SER A 52 -3.64 1.85 6.44
C SER A 52 -2.75 0.88 7.20
N PHE A 53 -3.18 0.35 8.36
CA PHE A 53 -2.41 -0.68 9.07
C PHE A 53 -2.38 -2.02 8.33
N GLN A 54 -3.47 -2.39 7.67
CA GLN A 54 -3.50 -3.60 6.83
C GLN A 54 -2.58 -3.46 5.62
N GLU A 55 -2.61 -2.29 4.96
CA GLU A 55 -1.71 -1.94 3.86
C GLU A 55 -0.23 -1.97 4.30
N ALA A 56 0.08 -1.35 5.43
CA ALA A 56 1.44 -1.36 5.98
C ALA A 56 1.91 -2.77 6.32
N ARG A 57 1.02 -3.61 6.88
CA ARG A 57 1.33 -5.01 7.17
C ARG A 57 1.61 -5.79 5.89
N LEU A 58 0.76 -5.66 4.88
CA LEU A 58 0.98 -6.31 3.59
C LEU A 58 2.31 -5.87 2.96
N GLY A 59 2.60 -4.57 2.99
CA GLY A 59 3.84 -4.03 2.44
C GLY A 59 5.09 -4.51 3.17
N LEU A 60 5.04 -4.56 4.51
CA LEU A 60 6.12 -5.10 5.34
C LEU A 60 6.30 -6.60 5.11
N ASP A 61 5.22 -7.38 5.07
CA ASP A 61 5.28 -8.82 4.85
C ASP A 61 5.89 -9.13 3.46
N GLN A 62 5.57 -8.34 2.43
CA GLN A 62 6.20 -8.47 1.11
C GLN A 62 7.70 -8.11 1.14
N MET A 63 8.07 -6.97 1.72
CA MET A 63 9.49 -6.58 1.84
C MET A 63 10.30 -7.62 2.60
N VAL A 64 9.76 -8.14 3.71
CA VAL A 64 10.40 -9.19 4.50
C VAL A 64 10.62 -10.44 3.65
N ARG A 65 9.64 -10.86 2.83
CA ARG A 65 9.82 -11.99 1.92
C ARG A 65 10.93 -11.74 0.91
N ASP A 66 10.85 -10.63 0.18
CA ASP A 66 11.82 -10.29 -0.87
C ASP A 66 13.25 -10.18 -0.30
N ILE A 67 13.41 -9.61 0.91
CA ILE A 67 14.70 -9.49 1.61
C ILE A 67 15.22 -10.85 2.11
N ASN A 68 14.35 -11.72 2.64
CA ASN A 68 14.77 -13.03 3.14
C ASN A 68 15.21 -13.96 2.00
N ASP A 69 14.58 -13.84 0.83
CA ASP A 69 14.91 -14.63 -0.35
C ASP A 69 16.07 -14.03 -1.17
N ALA A 70 16.54 -12.83 -0.80
CA ALA A 70 17.60 -12.10 -1.51
C ALA A 70 18.95 -12.84 -1.49
N GLY A 71 19.66 -12.79 -2.62
CA GLY A 71 21.05 -13.27 -2.71
C GLY A 71 21.22 -14.79 -2.68
N TYR A 72 20.17 -15.57 -2.43
CA TYR A 72 20.24 -17.03 -2.53
C TYR A 72 20.01 -17.48 -3.97
N PRO A 73 20.86 -18.36 -4.54
CA PRO A 73 20.61 -18.89 -5.88
C PRO A 73 19.31 -19.70 -5.85
N PRO A 74 18.33 -19.38 -6.72
CA PRO A 74 17.04 -20.07 -6.70
C PRO A 74 17.23 -21.56 -7.02
N PRO A 75 16.36 -22.45 -6.54
CA PRO A 75 16.44 -23.90 -6.83
C PRO A 75 16.48 -24.23 -8.34
N SER A 76 16.00 -23.32 -9.19
CA SER A 76 16.08 -23.36 -10.65
C SER A 76 17.52 -23.29 -11.20
N TYR A 77 18.49 -22.85 -10.40
CA TYR A 77 19.90 -22.72 -10.79
C TYR A 77 20.51 -24.00 -11.36
N LEU A 78 20.22 -25.16 -10.76
CA LEU A 78 20.81 -26.44 -11.19
C LEU A 78 20.17 -26.99 -12.48
N ALA A 79 19.11 -26.35 -12.97
CA ALA A 79 18.34 -26.82 -14.11
C ALA A 79 18.39 -25.86 -15.31
N SER A 80 19.33 -24.90 -15.32
CA SER A 80 19.61 -24.04 -16.49
C SER A 80 20.30 -24.83 -17.61
N GLY A 81 19.56 -25.74 -18.24
CA GLY A 81 19.88 -26.32 -19.56
C GLY A 81 19.63 -25.34 -20.71
N ASN A 82 19.47 -24.04 -20.42
CA ASN A 82 19.27 -22.98 -21.41
C ASN A 82 20.62 -22.38 -21.82
N GLY A 83 20.86 -22.28 -23.12
CA GLY A 83 22.03 -21.61 -23.71
C GLY A 83 22.05 -20.08 -23.55
N GLY A 84 21.42 -19.55 -22.50
CA GLY A 84 21.38 -18.13 -22.14
C GLY A 84 22.48 -17.74 -21.15
N ASN A 85 22.63 -16.44 -20.88
CA ASN A 85 23.60 -15.95 -19.90
C ASN A 85 23.18 -16.36 -18.48
N LEU A 86 23.95 -17.26 -17.85
CA LEU A 86 23.68 -17.79 -16.50
C LEU A 86 23.54 -16.69 -15.44
N SER A 87 24.20 -15.54 -15.63
CA SER A 87 24.10 -14.39 -14.72
C SER A 87 22.68 -13.79 -14.67
N ASN A 88 21.80 -14.05 -15.63
CA ASN A 88 20.39 -13.65 -15.56
C ASN A 88 19.59 -14.47 -14.53
N TYR A 89 20.03 -15.68 -14.22
CA TYR A 89 19.31 -16.67 -13.40
C TYR A 89 19.93 -16.85 -12.01
N LEU A 90 20.95 -16.07 -11.71
CA LEU A 90 21.70 -16.12 -10.47
C LEU A 90 21.58 -14.83 -9.71
N ALA A 91 21.19 -14.92 -8.44
CA ALA A 91 21.38 -13.85 -7.48
C ALA A 91 22.88 -13.74 -7.20
N SER A 92 23.39 -12.52 -7.17
CA SER A 92 24.80 -12.30 -7.41
C SER A 92 25.37 -11.35 -6.35
N VAL A 93 24.54 -10.41 -5.88
CA VAL A 93 24.62 -9.79 -4.55
C VAL A 93 23.19 -9.68 -4.01
N PRO A 94 22.93 -9.67 -2.69
CA PRO A 94 21.56 -9.51 -2.17
C PRO A 94 20.96 -8.13 -2.48
N PHE A 95 21.80 -7.10 -2.61
CA PHE A 95 21.40 -5.73 -2.90
C PHE A 95 22.17 -5.17 -4.09
N ALA A 96 21.43 -4.66 -5.07
CA ALA A 96 21.93 -4.42 -6.41
C ALA A 96 22.40 -2.96 -6.64
N TRP A 97 23.37 -2.50 -5.86
CA TRP A 97 24.02 -1.18 -6.02
C TRP A 97 25.49 -1.29 -6.43
N SER A 98 25.96 -0.47 -7.37
CA SER A 98 27.33 -0.48 -7.87
C SER A 98 27.96 0.91 -8.03
N ALA A 99 29.29 0.95 -8.07
CA ALA A 99 30.04 2.14 -8.48
C ALA A 99 30.11 2.22 -10.02
N GLY A 100 29.00 2.59 -10.66
CA GLY A 100 28.94 2.91 -12.09
C GLY A 100 28.01 2.02 -12.91
N ALA A 101 27.81 2.41 -14.18
CA ALA A 101 27.07 1.65 -15.19
C ALA A 101 27.82 0.34 -15.52
N GLY A 102 27.38 -0.80 -14.99
CA GLY A 102 27.95 -2.11 -15.34
C GLY A 102 28.04 -3.11 -14.19
N TYR A 103 26.89 -3.62 -13.75
CA TYR A 103 26.69 -4.50 -12.59
C TYR A 103 27.79 -5.56 -12.35
N PHE A 104 28.26 -5.67 -11.09
CA PHE A 104 29.45 -6.33 -10.51
C PHE A 104 30.78 -5.56 -10.44
N VAL A 105 30.80 -4.26 -10.71
CA VAL A 105 31.94 -3.42 -10.33
C VAL A 105 31.79 -2.92 -8.89
N ASN A 106 32.79 -3.24 -8.06
CA ASN A 106 33.03 -2.86 -6.65
C ASN A 106 31.84 -2.32 -5.82
N PRO A 107 31.60 -2.87 -4.61
CA PRO A 107 30.55 -2.35 -3.73
C PRO A 107 30.75 -0.85 -3.50
N CYS A 108 29.65 -0.11 -3.56
CA CYS A 108 29.63 1.32 -3.29
C CYS A 108 29.04 1.60 -1.91
N GLN A 109 29.16 2.84 -1.44
CA GLN A 109 28.58 3.29 -0.19
C GLN A 109 27.27 4.03 -0.46
N ILE A 110 26.19 3.58 0.17
CA ILE A 110 24.95 4.36 0.28
C ILE A 110 25.19 5.34 1.44
N GLY A 111 25.13 6.65 1.16
CA GLY A 111 25.29 7.66 2.19
C GLY A 111 23.94 8.06 2.78
N THR A 112 23.96 8.55 4.02
CA THR A 112 22.79 9.18 4.64
C THR A 112 22.68 10.65 4.23
N GLY A 113 21.46 11.17 4.11
CA GLY A 113 21.19 12.55 3.68
C GLY A 113 21.49 12.83 2.21
N GLY A 114 21.41 11.80 1.34
CA GLY A 114 21.69 11.95 -0.10
C GLY A 114 23.19 11.98 -0.45
N GLY A 115 24.04 11.44 0.42
CA GLY A 115 25.45 11.19 0.14
C GLY A 115 25.69 9.79 -0.43
N GLY A 116 26.96 9.45 -0.68
CA GLY A 116 27.36 8.10 -1.08
C GLY A 116 28.38 8.09 -2.21
N THR A 117 28.91 6.89 -2.51
CA THR A 117 29.79 6.64 -3.67
C THR A 117 29.12 5.80 -4.74
N CYS A 118 27.87 5.38 -4.51
CA CYS A 118 27.06 4.72 -5.52
C CYS A 118 26.74 5.75 -6.61
N THR A 119 27.06 5.40 -7.85
CA THR A 119 26.75 6.25 -9.01
C THR A 119 25.70 5.56 -9.83
N THR A 120 24.58 6.24 -10.03
CA THR A 120 23.52 5.85 -10.95
C THR A 120 24.01 6.09 -12.38
N ALA A 121 23.71 5.17 -13.29
CA ALA A 121 23.98 5.38 -14.71
C ALA A 121 22.99 6.37 -15.37
N THR A 122 21.92 6.73 -14.66
CA THR A 122 20.93 7.73 -15.10
C THR A 122 21.44 9.15 -14.83
N ALA A 123 21.63 9.95 -15.89
CA ALA A 123 22.07 11.34 -15.76
C ALA A 123 21.02 12.18 -14.98
N GLY A 124 21.44 12.77 -13.86
CA GLY A 124 20.56 13.56 -12.99
C GLY A 124 19.90 12.75 -11.87
N ASP A 125 20.16 11.44 -11.81
CA ASP A 125 19.84 10.63 -10.66
C ASP A 125 20.99 10.72 -9.64
N PHE A 126 20.65 10.85 -8.36
CA PHE A 126 21.64 10.99 -7.29
C PHE A 126 21.99 9.59 -6.76
N ALA A 127 23.06 9.48 -5.96
CA ALA A 127 23.29 8.25 -5.20
C ALA A 127 21.99 7.84 -4.47
N PRO A 128 21.67 6.53 -4.37
CA PRO A 128 20.49 6.06 -3.66
C PRO A 128 20.34 6.77 -2.32
N GLY A 129 19.17 7.38 -2.11
CA GLY A 129 18.84 8.02 -0.85
C GLY A 129 18.62 7.00 0.26
N ASP A 130 18.45 7.51 1.48
CA ASP A 130 18.30 6.73 2.72
C ASP A 130 17.14 5.72 2.71
N PHE A 131 16.21 5.86 1.76
CA PHE A 131 15.00 5.05 1.63
C PHE A 131 14.82 4.44 0.23
N ASP A 132 15.93 4.03 -0.39
CA ASP A 132 15.96 3.37 -1.70
C ASP A 132 16.78 2.08 -1.64
N ILE A 133 16.17 0.98 -2.07
CA ILE A 133 16.84 -0.32 -2.09
C ILE A 133 16.41 -1.11 -3.32
N ILE A 134 17.38 -1.76 -3.96
CA ILE A 134 17.14 -2.72 -5.02
C ILE A 134 17.59 -4.09 -4.51
N ILE A 135 16.66 -5.03 -4.47
CA ILE A 135 16.84 -6.40 -4.01
C ILE A 135 17.00 -7.30 -5.23
N GLU A 136 17.87 -8.29 -5.13
CA GLU A 136 18.04 -9.31 -6.16
C GLU A 136 17.53 -10.67 -5.65
N THR A 137 16.40 -11.11 -6.19
CA THR A 137 15.76 -12.36 -5.79
C THR A 137 14.93 -12.96 -6.92
N GLU A 138 14.64 -14.26 -6.82
CA GLU A 138 13.59 -14.89 -7.60
C GLU A 138 12.29 -14.82 -6.78
N PRO A 139 11.31 -13.98 -7.16
CA PRO A 139 10.10 -13.79 -6.36
C PRO A 139 9.22 -15.04 -6.31
N ASN A 140 9.30 -15.91 -7.33
CA ASN A 140 8.41 -17.06 -7.47
C ASN A 140 9.18 -18.37 -7.76
N PRO A 141 10.05 -18.83 -6.83
CA PRO A 141 10.92 -19.99 -7.09
C PRO A 141 10.18 -21.32 -7.22
N LEU A 142 8.90 -21.36 -6.81
CA LEU A 142 8.02 -22.52 -6.89
C LEU A 142 7.01 -22.44 -8.05
N ASP A 143 7.05 -21.40 -8.87
CA ASP A 143 6.12 -21.27 -9.99
C ASP A 143 6.45 -22.31 -11.08
N PRO A 144 5.55 -23.28 -11.34
CA PRO A 144 5.78 -24.28 -12.37
C PRO A 144 5.76 -23.70 -13.79
N SER A 145 5.25 -22.47 -13.98
CA SER A 145 5.17 -21.82 -15.29
C SER A 145 6.54 -21.38 -15.82
N CYS A 146 7.45 -21.02 -14.91
CA CYS A 146 8.82 -20.61 -15.26
C CYS A 146 9.85 -21.70 -15.00
N ALA A 147 9.54 -22.75 -14.22
CA ALA A 147 10.48 -23.83 -13.93
C ALA A 147 10.87 -24.60 -15.22
N PRO A 148 12.16 -24.93 -15.45
CA PRO A 148 13.33 -24.72 -14.59
C PRO A 148 14.09 -23.40 -14.81
N ALA A 149 13.55 -22.46 -15.58
CA ALA A 149 14.23 -21.25 -16.04
C ALA A 149 13.66 -19.96 -15.41
N CYS A 150 13.22 -20.02 -14.15
CA CYS A 150 12.79 -18.82 -13.43
C CYS A 150 13.96 -17.85 -13.30
N GLN A 151 13.76 -16.63 -13.81
CA GLN A 151 14.77 -15.60 -13.94
C GLN A 151 14.71 -14.68 -12.73
N VAL A 152 15.87 -14.50 -12.10
CA VAL A 152 16.06 -13.54 -11.02
C VAL A 152 15.61 -12.15 -11.46
N GLN A 153 14.96 -11.44 -10.55
CA GLN A 153 14.47 -10.10 -10.77
C GLN A 153 15.19 -9.12 -9.85
N TRP A 154 15.34 -7.89 -10.33
CA TRP A 154 15.59 -6.75 -9.49
C TRP A 154 14.25 -6.26 -8.96
N ILE A 155 14.14 -6.02 -7.66
CA ILE A 155 12.94 -5.48 -7.01
C ILE A 155 13.34 -4.20 -6.29
N ARG A 156 12.82 -3.06 -6.73
CA ARG A 156 13.11 -1.75 -6.14
C ARG A 156 12.01 -1.34 -5.19
N TYR A 157 12.41 -0.96 -3.98
CA TYR A 157 11.59 -0.25 -3.02
C TYR A 157 12.15 1.15 -2.82
N GLN A 158 11.30 2.15 -3.01
CA GLN A 158 11.69 3.55 -2.88
C GLN A 158 10.61 4.33 -2.13
N LEU A 159 10.98 5.02 -1.04
CA LEU A 159 10.05 5.92 -0.36
C LEU A 159 10.11 7.31 -1.00
N VAL A 160 9.05 7.71 -1.69
CA VAL A 160 8.90 9.03 -2.28
C VAL A 160 7.86 9.82 -1.48
N GLY A 161 8.33 10.79 -0.69
CA GLY A 161 7.49 11.50 0.27
C GLY A 161 6.96 10.55 1.34
N THR A 162 5.66 10.23 1.27
CA THR A 162 4.98 9.29 2.18
C THR A 162 4.47 8.04 1.47
N THR A 163 4.86 7.85 0.21
CA THR A 163 4.44 6.70 -0.59
C THR A 163 5.62 5.78 -0.80
N LEU A 164 5.53 4.57 -0.28
CA LEU A 164 6.41 3.48 -0.65
C LEU A 164 6.04 3.05 -2.07
N MET A 165 7.00 3.17 -2.96
CA MET A 165 6.94 2.71 -4.33
C MET A 165 7.55 1.31 -4.41
N ARG A 166 7.02 0.46 -5.29
CA ARG A 166 7.57 -0.86 -5.60
C ARG A 166 7.57 -1.07 -7.11
N GLY A 167 8.64 -1.66 -7.61
CA GLY A 167 8.72 -2.18 -8.97
C GLY A 167 9.55 -3.45 -9.01
N MET A 168 9.31 -4.31 -9.97
CA MET A 168 10.20 -5.44 -10.27
C MET A 168 10.63 -5.39 -11.73
N VAL A 169 11.80 -5.94 -12.10
CA VAL A 169 12.27 -6.03 -13.49
C VAL A 169 13.14 -7.28 -13.63
N PRO A 170 12.99 -8.10 -14.69
CA PRO A 170 13.89 -9.22 -14.93
C PRO A 170 15.35 -8.78 -15.02
N LYS A 171 16.24 -9.46 -14.30
CA LYS A 171 17.68 -9.15 -14.28
C LYS A 171 18.29 -9.41 -15.66
N VAL A 172 18.95 -8.40 -16.21
CA VAL A 172 19.76 -8.56 -17.42
C VAL A 172 21.24 -8.43 -17.06
N ALA A 173 22.01 -9.47 -17.33
CA ALA A 173 23.43 -9.55 -17.02
C ALA A 173 24.21 -8.40 -17.66
N GLY A 174 24.99 -7.70 -16.83
CA GLY A 174 25.81 -6.56 -17.26
C GLY A 174 25.05 -5.23 -17.36
N ASN A 175 23.71 -5.22 -17.30
CA ASN A 175 22.94 -3.98 -17.24
C ASN A 175 22.96 -3.39 -15.82
N ASP A 176 22.84 -2.07 -15.72
CA ASP A 176 22.75 -1.37 -14.45
C ASP A 176 21.32 -1.54 -13.85
N PRO A 177 21.20 -2.11 -12.64
CA PRO A 177 19.92 -2.30 -11.96
C PRO A 177 19.12 -1.02 -11.76
N ASP A 178 19.79 0.11 -11.53
CA ASP A 178 19.12 1.39 -11.30
C ASP A 178 18.41 1.88 -12.58
N THR A 179 19.13 1.88 -13.71
CA THR A 179 18.54 2.28 -15.00
C THR A 179 17.44 1.35 -15.49
N ALA A 180 17.41 0.10 -15.01
CA ALA A 180 16.38 -0.86 -15.38
C ALA A 180 14.98 -0.40 -14.99
N PHE A 181 14.88 0.47 -13.98
CA PHE A 181 13.66 1.08 -13.48
C PHE A 181 13.33 2.43 -14.12
N ALA A 182 13.93 2.79 -15.25
CA ALA A 182 13.57 4.01 -15.99
C ALA A 182 12.35 3.79 -16.91
N GLY A 183 11.62 4.87 -17.20
CA GLY A 183 10.53 4.87 -18.19
C GLY A 183 9.35 3.97 -17.79
N ALA A 184 9.01 3.00 -18.65
CA ALA A 184 7.86 2.11 -18.43
C ALA A 184 8.05 1.12 -17.26
N ASN A 185 9.28 0.93 -16.81
CA ASN A 185 9.63 0.07 -15.68
C ASN A 185 9.75 0.84 -14.36
N ALA A 186 9.34 2.11 -14.33
CA ALA A 186 9.39 2.92 -13.11
C ALA A 186 8.54 2.28 -11.99
N PRO A 187 9.04 2.29 -10.74
CA PRO A 187 8.28 1.79 -9.60
C PRO A 187 6.92 2.49 -9.49
N GLY A 188 5.88 1.73 -9.20
CA GLY A 188 4.53 2.25 -8.97
C GLY A 188 4.20 2.41 -7.48
N PRO A 189 3.16 3.17 -7.12
CA PRO A 189 2.71 3.27 -5.73
C PRO A 189 2.32 1.91 -5.15
N PHE A 190 2.87 1.58 -3.97
CA PHE A 190 2.64 0.31 -3.29
C PHE A 190 1.96 0.47 -1.93
N VAL A 191 2.51 1.32 -1.04
CA VAL A 191 1.88 1.67 0.25
C VAL A 191 1.90 3.19 0.42
N GLN A 192 0.78 3.80 0.80
CA GLN A 192 0.69 5.24 1.05
C GLN A 192 0.72 5.52 2.54
N ASN A 193 0.86 6.80 2.88
CA ASN A 193 0.79 7.27 4.26
C ASN A 193 1.84 6.63 5.16
N VAL A 194 2.98 6.26 4.59
CA VAL A 194 4.12 5.77 5.33
C VAL A 194 4.65 6.92 6.17
N VAL A 195 4.53 6.77 7.49
CA VAL A 195 5.02 7.75 8.45
C VAL A 195 6.40 7.32 8.90
N ASN A 196 7.41 8.05 8.43
CA ASN A 196 8.79 7.83 8.84
C ASN A 196 9.14 8.77 10.01
N ASN A 197 9.56 8.21 11.14
CA ASN A 197 10.04 8.96 12.32
C ASN A 197 9.06 10.02 12.84
N SER A 198 7.87 9.61 13.32
CA SER A 198 6.97 10.52 14.03
C SER A 198 7.28 10.53 15.54
N PRO A 199 7.90 11.61 16.08
CA PRO A 199 8.27 11.67 17.50
C PRO A 199 7.06 11.66 18.46
N ASN A 200 5.84 11.81 17.94
CA ASN A 200 4.61 11.91 18.72
C ASN A 200 3.71 10.66 18.61
N LEU A 201 4.08 9.65 17.81
CA LEU A 201 3.28 8.43 17.66
C LEU A 201 3.62 7.42 18.78
N LYS A 202 2.79 7.36 19.81
CA LYS A 202 2.76 6.20 20.71
C LYS A 202 1.81 5.16 20.12
N ILE A 203 2.36 4.03 19.65
CA ILE A 203 1.67 2.88 19.03
C ILE A 203 0.44 2.37 19.82
N GLY A 204 0.30 2.73 21.10
CA GLY A 204 -0.76 2.25 22.00
C GLY A 204 -2.00 3.14 22.22
N GLN A 205 -2.27 4.19 21.43
CA GLN A 205 -3.51 4.96 21.60
C GLN A 205 -4.22 5.24 20.27
N LEU A 206 -5.37 4.58 20.08
CA LEU A 206 -6.34 4.68 18.97
C LEU A 206 -6.93 6.10 18.71
N LYS A 207 -6.26 7.18 19.12
CA LYS A 207 -6.73 8.57 18.93
C LYS A 207 -6.00 9.31 17.81
N LEU A 208 -5.47 8.60 16.82
CA LEU A 208 -4.55 9.22 15.85
C LEU A 208 -5.18 10.35 15.04
N SER A 209 -6.43 10.26 14.58
CA SER A 209 -7.01 11.33 13.76
C SER A 209 -7.55 12.52 14.56
N ALA A 210 -8.18 12.27 15.70
CA ALA A 210 -8.80 13.32 16.50
C ALA A 210 -7.79 14.09 17.36
N ALA A 211 -6.68 13.46 17.77
CA ALA A 211 -5.62 14.11 18.54
C ALA A 211 -4.45 14.59 17.65
N TYR A 212 -4.24 13.99 16.48
CA TYR A 212 -3.09 14.30 15.61
C TYR A 212 -3.50 14.32 14.12
N PRO A 213 -4.27 15.33 13.68
CA PRO A 213 -4.72 15.47 12.29
C PRO A 213 -3.58 15.69 11.28
N THR A 214 -2.32 15.69 11.69
CA THR A 214 -1.14 15.88 10.84
C THR A 214 -0.33 14.60 10.64
N VAL A 215 -0.76 13.47 11.21
CA VAL A 215 -0.06 12.17 11.05
C VAL A 215 -0.13 11.67 9.61
N PHE A 216 -1.25 11.92 8.96
CA PHE A 216 -1.45 11.60 7.56
C PHE A 216 -1.27 12.87 6.72
N PRO A 217 -0.58 12.81 5.58
CA PRO A 217 -0.57 13.90 4.61
C PRO A 217 -2.01 14.30 4.26
N GLY A 218 -2.38 15.57 4.50
CA GLY A 218 -3.74 16.06 4.30
C GLY A 218 -4.75 15.69 5.40
N GLY A 219 -4.32 15.03 6.48
CA GLY A 219 -5.11 14.75 7.67
C GLY A 219 -6.14 13.63 7.58
N ALA A 220 -6.12 12.86 6.49
CA ALA A 220 -6.95 11.68 6.30
C ALA A 220 -6.12 10.51 5.71
N PRO A 221 -6.18 9.29 6.28
CA PRO A 221 -5.44 8.14 5.75
C PRO A 221 -5.95 7.67 4.37
N VAL A 222 -5.37 8.05 3.24
CA VAL A 222 -5.86 7.55 1.93
C VAL A 222 -5.67 6.03 1.78
N PRO A 223 -6.73 5.21 1.63
CA PRO A 223 -6.59 3.78 1.32
C PRO A 223 -6.31 3.57 -0.17
N ILE A 224 -5.32 2.76 -0.55
CA ILE A 224 -4.94 2.47 -1.96
C ILE A 224 -5.31 1.08 -2.44
N PHE A 225 -5.91 0.19 -1.64
CA PHE A 225 -6.46 -1.02 -2.30
C PHE A 225 -7.59 -0.74 -3.32
N GLN A 226 -7.82 0.53 -3.66
CA GLN A 226 -8.31 0.96 -4.95
C GLN A 226 -7.22 0.96 -6.05
N TYR A 227 -6.75 -0.22 -6.44
CA TYR A 227 -6.67 -0.51 -7.88
C TYR A 227 -8.07 -0.94 -8.35
N VAL A 228 -9.05 -0.04 -8.19
CA VAL A 228 -10.21 -0.06 -9.08
C VAL A 228 -9.77 0.73 -10.31
N CYS A 229 -9.42 0.03 -11.38
CA CYS A 229 -10.03 0.44 -12.64
C CYS A 229 -11.53 0.55 -12.33
N GLU A 230 -12.14 1.71 -12.56
CA GLU A 230 -13.57 1.93 -12.37
C GLU A 230 -14.34 0.62 -12.58
N THR A 231 -14.89 0.04 -11.51
CA THR A 231 -15.90 -0.99 -11.71
C THR A 231 -17.00 -0.33 -12.53
N PRO A 232 -17.34 -0.78 -13.75
CA PRO A 232 -18.60 -0.36 -14.33
C PRO A 232 -19.68 -0.71 -13.33
N SER A 233 -20.74 0.11 -13.27
CA SER A 233 -21.85 0.03 -12.30
C SER A 233 -22.66 -1.27 -12.33
N VAL A 234 -22.15 -2.32 -12.97
CA VAL A 234 -22.80 -3.60 -13.19
C VAL A 234 -21.79 -4.74 -12.95
N PRO A 235 -22.15 -5.79 -12.17
CA PRO A 235 -21.30 -6.97 -11.99
C PRO A 235 -21.02 -7.68 -13.31
N GLN A 236 -19.75 -7.99 -13.60
CA GLN A 236 -19.36 -8.80 -14.76
C GLN A 236 -18.73 -10.13 -14.32
N ASN A 237 -19.06 -11.18 -15.07
CA ASN A 237 -18.56 -12.55 -14.90
C ASN A 237 -18.08 -13.06 -16.29
N PRO A 238 -16.81 -13.43 -16.48
CA PRO A 238 -15.73 -13.51 -15.50
C PRO A 238 -15.15 -12.12 -15.12
N PRO A 239 -14.40 -12.00 -14.00
CA PRO A 239 -13.72 -10.75 -13.63
C PRO A 239 -12.78 -10.32 -14.76
N GLN A 240 -12.92 -9.10 -15.28
CA GLN A 240 -11.96 -8.58 -16.26
C GLN A 240 -10.69 -8.12 -15.55
N LEU A 241 -9.54 -8.59 -16.06
CA LEU A 241 -8.22 -8.05 -15.73
C LEU A 241 -8.16 -6.58 -16.18
N CYS A 242 -7.52 -5.75 -15.36
CA CYS A 242 -7.29 -4.33 -15.64
C CYS A 242 -6.74 -4.15 -17.06
N SER A 243 -7.43 -3.37 -17.89
CA SER A 243 -6.87 -2.96 -19.18
C SER A 243 -5.74 -1.98 -18.91
N ALA A 244 -4.51 -2.43 -19.12
CA ALA A 244 -3.26 -1.68 -19.00
C ALA A 244 -3.35 -0.26 -19.60
N PRO A 245 -2.61 0.69 -19.02
CA PRO A 245 -1.36 1.02 -19.68
C PRO A 245 -0.21 1.11 -18.68
N ALA A 246 0.47 -0.01 -18.46
CA ALA A 246 1.87 -0.01 -18.09
C ALA A 246 2.48 -1.21 -18.80
N THR A 247 3.29 -0.95 -19.82
CA THR A 247 4.22 -1.91 -20.39
C THR A 247 5.35 -2.18 -19.39
N GLY A 248 4.99 -2.66 -18.20
CA GLY A 248 5.89 -2.97 -17.09
C GLY A 248 5.41 -4.24 -16.38
N PRO A 249 6.30 -4.99 -15.75
CA PRO A 249 5.98 -6.25 -15.07
C PRO A 249 5.04 -6.04 -13.86
N ASP A 250 4.32 -7.10 -13.52
CA ASP A 250 3.26 -7.13 -12.49
C ASP A 250 3.81 -6.83 -11.07
N ASN A 251 3.49 -5.66 -10.52
CA ASN A 251 4.00 -5.26 -9.22
C ASN A 251 3.17 -5.78 -8.03
N SER A 252 2.17 -6.63 -8.27
CA SER A 252 1.30 -7.18 -7.22
C SER A 252 2.06 -8.11 -6.26
N PRO A 253 1.65 -8.19 -4.97
CA PRO A 253 2.14 -9.22 -4.07
C PRO A 253 1.78 -10.60 -4.60
N ALA A 254 2.75 -11.52 -4.60
CA ALA A 254 2.54 -12.92 -4.98
C ALA A 254 1.79 -13.73 -3.90
#